data_AF-A0A382CIX5-F1
#
_entry.id   AF-A0A382CIX5-F1
#
_cell.length_a   1.000
_cell.length_b   1.000
_cell.length_c   1.000
_cell.angle_alpha   90.00
_cell.angle_beta   90.00
_cell.angle_gamma   90.00
#
_symmetry.space_group_name_H-M   'P 1'
#
loop_
_entity.id
_entity.type
_entity.pdbx_description
1 polymer ?
#
loop_
_entity_poly.entity_id
_entity_poly.type
_entity_poly.pdbx_seq_one_letter_code
_entity_poly.pdbx_strand_id
1 'polypeptide(L)' 'LMVPGRYNISWNGTNRFGKPIASGTYFAVMKYGEGTQVQKLLFLK' A
#
# COMPACT_ATOMS: atom_id res chain seq x y z
N LEU A 1 4.56 3.89 -19.35
CA LEU A 1 3.92 2.56 -19.16
C LEU A 1 4.77 1.78 -18.17
N MET A 2 4.19 1.25 -17.09
CA MET A 2 4.90 0.29 -16.24
C MET A 2 5.05 -1.02 -17.02
N VAL A 3 6.24 -1.61 -16.98
CA VAL A 3 6.47 -2.92 -17.60
C VAL A 3 5.94 -4.02 -16.68
N PRO A 4 5.44 -5.14 -17.24
CA PRO A 4 5.12 -6.30 -16.43
C PRO A 4 6.34 -6.75 -15.63
N GLY A 5 6.18 -6.93 -14.32
CA GLY A 5 7.29 -7.27 -13.45
C GLY A 5 6.90 -7.24 -11.98
N ARG A 6 7.85 -7.64 -11.12
CA ARG A 6 7.66 -7.62 -9.68
C ARG A 6 8.17 -6.30 -9.12
N TYR A 7 7.30 -5.61 -8.38
CA TYR A 7 7.61 -4.35 -7.72
C TYR A 7 7.52 -4.51 -6.21
N ASN A 8 8.46 -3.92 -5.48
CA ASN A 8 8.42 -3.85 -4.03
C ASN A 8 7.98 -2.45 -3.61
N ILE A 9 6.97 -2.39 -2.75
CA ILE A 9 6.40 -1.14 -2.24
C ILE A 9 6.53 -1.19 -0.71
N SER A 10 7.08 -0.12 -0.14
CA SER A 10 7.08 0.11 1.30
C SER A 10 6.21 1.32 1.63
N TRP A 11 5.53 1.25 2.78
CA TRP A 11 4.78 2.37 3.33
C TRP A 11 5.31 2.65 4.73
N ASN A 12 5.53 3.94 5.02
CA ASN A 12 6.23 4.39 6.23
C ASN A 12 5.31 4.62 7.43
N GLY A 13 4.06 4.15 7.40
CA GLY A 13 3.14 4.34 8.53
C GLY A 13 2.53 5.75 8.62
N THR A 14 2.65 6.60 7.59
CA THR A 14 2.10 7.97 7.60
C THR A 14 0.92 8.16 6.63
N ASN A 15 0.00 9.06 6.99
CA ASN A 15 -1.07 9.46 6.09
C ASN A 15 -0.60 10.53 5.08
N ARG A 16 -1.50 10.98 4.20
CA ARG A 16 -1.22 12.00 3.18
C ARG A 16 -0.75 13.36 3.72
N PHE A 17 -0.90 13.62 5.01
CA PHE A 17 -0.44 14.85 5.67
C PHE A 17 0.92 14.65 6.38
N GLY A 18 1.59 13.52 6.16
CA GLY A 18 2.84 13.16 6.83
C GLY A 18 2.65 12.78 8.31
N LYS A 19 1.41 12.64 8.79
CA LYS A 19 1.14 12.30 10.19
C LYS A 19 1.19 10.78 10.37
N PRO A 20 1.86 10.27 11.42
CA PRO A 20 1.82 8.86 11.77
C PRO A 20 0.38 8.40 12.00
N ILE A 21 0.08 7.14 11.65
CA ILE A 21 -1.21 6.52 11.94
C ILE A 21 -1.08 5.41 12.99
N ALA A 22 -2.21 4.94 13.51
CA ALA A 22 -2.26 3.91 14.54
C ALA A 22 -1.82 2.54 14.01
N SER A 23 -1.34 1.66 14.91
CA SER A 23 -1.20 0.23 14.59
C SER A 23 -2.56 -0.35 14.23
N GLY A 24 -2.61 -1.25 13.24
CA GLY A 24 -3.88 -1.82 12.80
C GLY A 24 -3.81 -2.59 11.49
N THR A 25 -4.97 -3.13 11.10
CA THR A 25 -5.13 -3.78 9.78
C THR A 25 -5.39 -2.72 8.72
N TYR A 26 -4.63 -2.79 7.62
CA TYR A 26 -4.76 -1.90 6.47
C TYR A 26 -4.84 -2.71 5.17
N PHE A 27 -5.36 -2.08 4.11
CA PHE A 27 -5.42 -2.66 2.78
C PHE A 27 -4.66 -1.77 1.81
N ALA A 28 -3.61 -2.32 1.19
CA ALA A 28 -2.98 -1.70 0.04
C ALA A 28 -3.75 -2.11 -1.22
N VAL A 29 -4.25 -1.14 -1.97
CA VAL A 29 -5.03 -1.35 -3.19
C VAL A 29 -4.26 -0.75 -4.37
N MET A 30 -3.89 -1.58 -5.34
CA MET A 30 -3.27 -1.17 -6.59
C MET A 30 -4.27 -1.34 -7.73
N LYS A 31 -4.40 -0.31 -8.56
CA LYS A 31 -5.22 -0.33 -9.78
C LYS A 31 -4.31 -0.12 -10.98
N TYR A 32 -4.44 -0.98 -12.00
CA TYR A 32 -3.68 -0.86 -13.26
C TYR A 32 -4.55 -1.34 -14.42
N GLY A 33 -4.84 -0.44 -15.38
CA GLY A 33 -5.83 -0.72 -16.42
C GLY A 33 -7.18 -1.10 -15.79
N GLU A 34 -7.71 -2.26 -16.19
CA GLU A 34 -8.92 -2.84 -15.60
C GLU A 34 -8.64 -3.75 -14.39
N GLY A 35 -7.37 -4.01 -14.06
CA GLY A 35 -6.96 -4.88 -12.96
C GLY A 35 -6.98 -4.17 -11.60
N THR A 36 -7.38 -4.91 -10.56
CA THR A 36 -7.25 -4.50 -9.16
C THR A 36 -6.53 -5.58 -8.36
N GLN A 37 -5.50 -5.19 -7.61
CA GLN A 37 -4.80 -6.04 -6.66
C GLN A 37 -4.96 -5.48 -5.25
N VAL A 38 -5.32 -6.34 -4.29
CA VAL A 38 -5.53 -5.95 -2.89
C VAL A 38 -4.62 -6.79 -2.00
N GLN A 39 -3.89 -6.13 -1.11
CA GLN A 39 -3.04 -6.77 -0.11
C GLN A 39 -3.45 -6.31 1.29
N LYS A 40 -3.82 -7.25 2.16
CA LYS A 40 -4.01 -7.00 3.58
C LYS A 40 -2.64 -6.88 4.28
N LEU A 41 -2.50 -5.88 5.13
CA LEU A 41 -1.31 -5.56 5.91
C LEU A 41 -1.68 -5.43 7.39
N LEU A 42 -0.80 -5.88 8.27
CA LEU A 42 -0.85 -5.55 9.70
C LEU A 42 0.29 -4.57 9.97
N PHE A 43 -0.05 -3.33 10.30
CA PHE A 43 0.92 -2.33 10.70
C PHE A 43 1.11 -2.36 12.22
N LEU A 44 2.35 -2.57 12.63
CA LEU A 44 2.78 -2.59 14.03
C LEU A 44 3.85 -1.51 14.20
N LYS A 45 3.68 -0.67 15.22
CA LYS A 45 4.62 0.41 15.57
C LYS A 45 5.74 -0.10 16.48
#